data_AF-A0A0B7FZK7-F1
#
_entry.id   AF-A0A0B7FZK7-F1
#
_cell.length_a   1.000
_cell.length_b   1.000
_cell.length_c   1.000
_cell.angle_alpha   90.00
_cell.angle_beta   90.00
_cell.angle_gamma   90.00
#
_symmetry.space_group_name_H-M   'P 1'
#
loop_
_entity.id
_entity.type
_entity.pdbx_description
1 polymer ?
#
loop_
_entity_poly.entity_id
_entity_poly.type
_entity_poly.pdbx_seq_one_letter_code
_entity_poly.pdbx_strand_id
1 'polypeptide(L)'
;MRLIYTSAKQLADGDVPSFEKAGAVEAWMKDETRTVMPELLSKEELDTMVSEIKAGVGFGATLNYYRTRKINYELEKDLPQDIRPDIPKLMIIPSADPAIPAALAVHAEKKLKNIEVVWIEGLCGHWVQLERPQESEKIVGEWVERFAANDWTQ
;
A
#
# COMPACT_ATOMS: atom_id res chain seq x y z
N MET A 1 6.26 14.73 8.75
CA MET A 1 5.42 14.16 7.67
C MET A 1 4.19 13.55 8.32
N ARG A 2 2.99 13.72 7.75
CA ARG A 2 1.73 13.20 8.31
C ARG A 2 1.36 11.91 7.59
N LEU A 3 1.20 10.81 8.33
CA LEU A 3 0.73 9.52 7.83
C LEU A 3 -0.76 9.61 7.46
N ILE A 4 -1.18 8.99 6.36
CA ILE A 4 -2.62 8.79 6.08
C ILE A 4 -3.02 7.43 6.66
N TYR A 5 -4.23 7.34 7.23
CA TYR A 5 -4.73 6.27 8.14
C TYR A 5 -4.40 6.46 9.63
N THR A 6 -3.89 7.63 9.99
CA THR A 6 -3.58 7.97 11.37
C THR A 6 -4.50 9.10 11.81
N SER A 7 -5.29 8.89 12.86
CA SER A 7 -6.08 9.97 13.47
C SER A 7 -5.17 11.04 14.06
N ALA A 8 -5.69 12.23 14.38
CA ALA A 8 -4.83 13.30 14.91
C ALA A 8 -4.20 12.91 16.26
N LYS A 9 -4.90 12.07 17.04
CA LYS A 9 -4.39 11.49 18.28
C LYS A 9 -3.27 10.48 18.01
N GLN A 10 -3.48 9.57 17.06
CA GLN A 10 -2.48 8.58 16.66
C GLN A 10 -1.22 9.24 16.07
N LEU A 11 -1.37 10.39 15.39
CA LEU A 11 -0.25 11.18 14.87
C LEU A 11 0.58 11.80 15.99
N ALA A 12 -0.07 12.27 17.06
CA ALA A 12 0.60 12.87 18.22
C ALA A 12 1.33 11.82 19.08
N ASP A 13 0.74 10.63 19.22
CA ASP A 13 1.29 9.53 20.01
C ASP A 13 2.34 8.70 19.23
N GLY A 14 2.37 8.83 17.90
CA GLY A 14 3.25 8.07 17.00
C GLY A 14 2.82 6.60 16.81
N ASP A 15 1.66 6.23 17.34
CA ASP A 15 1.14 4.88 17.34
C ASP A 15 0.37 4.58 16.06
N VAL A 16 0.74 3.49 15.39
CA VAL A 16 0.04 2.99 14.19
C VAL A 16 -0.99 1.93 14.63
N PRO A 17 -2.30 2.13 14.36
CA PRO A 17 -3.33 1.19 14.82
C PRO A 17 -3.25 -0.16 14.11
N SER A 18 -3.25 -1.24 14.89
CA SER A 18 -3.41 -2.60 14.35
C SER A 18 -4.87 -2.85 13.96
N PHE A 19 -5.13 -3.02 12.66
CA PHE A 19 -6.47 -3.32 12.13
C PHE A 19 -6.97 -4.73 12.47
N GLU A 20 -6.10 -5.60 12.96
CA GLU A 20 -6.42 -6.98 13.33
C GLU A 20 -7.19 -7.07 14.66
N LYS A 21 -7.19 -6.00 15.47
CA LYS A 21 -7.89 -5.98 16.77
C LYS A 21 -9.36 -5.59 16.59
N ALA A 22 -10.25 -6.41 17.14
CA ALA A 22 -11.68 -6.10 17.21
C ALA A 22 -11.91 -4.73 17.87
N GLY A 23 -12.77 -3.92 17.27
CA GLY A 23 -13.07 -2.56 17.73
C GLY A 23 -12.12 -1.47 17.23
N ALA A 24 -11.00 -1.79 16.57
CA ALA A 24 -10.08 -0.79 16.03
C ALA A 24 -10.75 0.14 14.99
N VAL A 25 -11.52 -0.44 14.06
CA VAL A 25 -12.28 0.33 13.06
C VAL A 25 -13.39 1.15 13.70
N GLU A 26 -14.07 0.62 14.71
CA GLU A 26 -15.14 1.34 15.41
C GLU A 26 -14.58 2.52 16.22
N ALA A 27 -13.46 2.33 16.89
CA ALA A 27 -12.74 3.40 17.58
C ALA A 27 -12.25 4.48 16.61
N TRP A 28 -11.74 4.07 15.44
CA TRP A 28 -11.32 4.99 14.37
C TRP A 28 -12.50 5.80 13.80
N MET A 29 -13.65 5.16 13.56
CA MET A 29 -14.86 5.84 13.08
C MET A 29 -15.48 6.79 14.12
N LYS A 30 -15.28 6.50 15.42
CA LYS A 30 -15.71 7.35 16.55
C LYS A 30 -14.67 8.43 16.91
N ASP A 31 -13.52 8.44 16.25
CA ASP A 31 -12.49 9.43 16.49
C ASP A 31 -12.92 10.77 15.87
N GLU A 32 -13.39 11.68 16.73
CA GLU A 32 -13.79 13.03 16.34
C GLU A 32 -12.60 14.00 16.21
N THR A 33 -11.36 13.51 16.38
CA THR A 33 -10.20 14.36 16.16
C THR A 33 -10.17 14.78 14.69
N ARG A 34 -10.10 16.10 14.47
CA ARG A 34 -10.03 16.69 13.12
C ARG A 34 -8.96 15.97 12.33
N THR A 35 -9.35 15.30 11.25
CA THR A 35 -8.42 14.70 10.31
C THR A 35 -7.44 15.79 9.93
N VAL A 36 -6.19 15.64 10.36
CA VAL A 36 -5.16 16.59 9.95
C VAL A 36 -4.93 16.25 8.51
N MET A 37 -5.48 17.04 7.59
CA MET A 37 -5.23 16.87 6.16
C MET A 37 -3.71 16.77 6.00
N PRO A 38 -3.19 15.60 5.60
CA PRO A 38 -1.78 15.48 5.35
C PRO A 38 -1.48 16.42 4.19
N GLU A 39 -0.40 17.21 4.29
CA GLU A 39 0.07 18.09 3.19
C GLU A 39 0.53 17.29 1.96
N LEU A 40 0.25 15.98 1.92
CA LEU A 40 0.55 15.08 0.83
C LEU A 40 -0.12 15.47 -0.47
N LEU A 41 -1.30 16.08 -0.38
CA LEU A 41 -2.08 16.51 -1.53
C LEU A 41 -2.38 17.99 -1.39
N SER A 42 -2.09 18.73 -2.45
CA SER A 42 -2.63 20.06 -2.63
C SER A 42 -4.16 19.99 -2.71
N LYS A 43 -4.79 21.13 -2.44
CA LYS A 43 -6.25 21.26 -2.59
C LYS A 43 -6.70 20.90 -4.00
N GLU A 44 -5.94 21.29 -5.02
CA GLU A 44 -6.25 21.03 -6.43
C GLU A 44 -6.22 19.54 -6.77
N GLU A 45 -5.23 18.79 -6.26
CA GLU A 45 -5.15 17.33 -6.45
C GLU A 45 -6.31 16.62 -5.75
N LEU A 46 -6.66 17.05 -4.53
CA LEU A 46 -7.81 16.51 -3.81
C LEU A 46 -9.13 16.79 -4.55
N ASP A 47 -9.33 18.04 -4.98
CA ASP A 47 -10.54 18.45 -5.68
C ASP A 47 -10.69 17.68 -7.01
N THR A 48 -9.58 17.46 -7.71
CA THR A 48 -9.50 16.61 -8.91
C THR A 48 -9.94 15.18 -8.59
N MET A 49 -9.33 14.52 -7.60
CA MET A 49 -9.70 13.15 -7.22
C MET A 49 -11.18 13.03 -6.83
N VAL A 50 -11.71 13.99 -6.06
CA VAL A 50 -13.13 14.02 -5.67
C VAL A 50 -14.03 14.22 -6.89
N SER A 51 -13.63 15.07 -7.84
CA SER A 51 -14.36 15.29 -9.09
C SER A 51 -14.44 14.02 -9.93
N GLU A 52 -13.32 13.32 -10.13
CA GLU A 52 -13.25 12.07 -10.88
C GLU A 52 -14.12 10.97 -10.25
N ILE A 53 -14.06 10.82 -8.91
CA ILE A 53 -14.92 9.86 -8.19
C ILE A 53 -16.40 10.18 -8.41
N LYS A 54 -16.78 11.46 -8.36
CA LYS A 54 -18.17 11.91 -8.54
C LYS A 54 -18.67 11.79 -9.97
N ALA A 55 -17.81 11.99 -10.96
CA ALA A 55 -18.15 11.89 -12.38
C ALA A 55 -18.46 10.44 -12.79
N GLY A 56 -17.83 9.47 -12.12
CA GLY A 56 -18.08 8.03 -12.32
C GLY A 56 -19.27 7.49 -11.52
N VAL A 57 -19.18 6.22 -11.11
CA VAL A 57 -20.20 5.54 -10.28
C VAL A 57 -19.98 5.75 -8.77
N GLY A 58 -19.28 6.82 -8.39
CA GLY A 58 -18.81 7.02 -7.01
C GLY A 58 -17.89 5.89 -6.55
N PHE A 59 -17.94 5.59 -5.26
CA PHE A 59 -17.19 4.48 -4.65
C PHE A 59 -17.71 3.08 -5.04
N GLY A 60 -18.79 2.98 -5.83
CA GLY A 60 -19.37 1.67 -6.18
C GLY A 60 -18.39 0.74 -6.88
N ALA A 61 -17.62 1.26 -7.84
CA ALA A 61 -16.62 0.49 -8.57
C ALA A 61 -15.48 0.01 -7.65
N THR A 62 -14.93 0.90 -6.81
CA THR A 62 -13.82 0.55 -5.91
C THR A 62 -14.27 -0.41 -4.80
N LEU A 63 -15.47 -0.26 -4.26
CA LEU A 63 -16.02 -1.17 -3.25
C LEU A 63 -16.35 -2.56 -3.80
N ASN A 64 -16.62 -2.69 -5.10
CA ASN A 64 -16.88 -4.01 -5.70
C ASN A 64 -15.66 -4.95 -5.62
N TYR A 65 -14.42 -4.44 -5.65
CA TYR A 65 -13.22 -5.25 -5.42
C TYR A 65 -13.26 -5.99 -4.08
N TYR A 66 -13.87 -5.40 -3.05
CA TYR A 66 -14.01 -6.05 -1.74
C TYR A 66 -15.14 -7.09 -1.71
N ARG A 67 -16.14 -6.98 -2.59
CA ARG A 67 -17.26 -7.92 -2.68
C ARG A 67 -16.89 -9.22 -3.38
N THR A 68 -15.84 -9.23 -4.18
CA THR A 68 -15.44 -10.39 -4.98
C THR A 68 -14.39 -11.28 -4.31
N ARG A 69 -14.00 -11.04 -3.04
CA ARG A 69 -12.96 -11.84 -2.34
C ARG A 69 -13.14 -13.35 -2.45
N LYS A 70 -14.36 -13.86 -2.25
CA LYS A 70 -14.65 -15.30 -2.40
C LYS A 70 -14.47 -15.78 -3.84
N ILE A 71 -14.91 -14.99 -4.81
CA ILE A 71 -14.77 -15.31 -6.24
C ILE A 71 -13.29 -15.35 -6.62
N ASN A 72 -12.52 -14.34 -6.23
CA ASN A 72 -11.07 -14.30 -6.47
C ASN A 72 -10.38 -15.52 -5.86
N TYR A 73 -10.69 -15.86 -4.60
CA TYR A 73 -10.15 -17.06 -3.96
C TYR A 73 -10.47 -18.34 -4.74
N GLU A 74 -11.72 -18.55 -5.14
CA GLU A 74 -12.08 -19.77 -5.89
C GLU A 74 -11.40 -19.86 -7.26
N LEU A 75 -11.12 -18.72 -7.90
CA LEU A 75 -10.40 -18.66 -9.17
C LEU A 75 -8.88 -18.86 -9.01
N GLU A 76 -8.31 -18.42 -7.88
CA GLU A 76 -6.86 -18.35 -7.67
C GLU A 76 -6.31 -19.50 -6.82
N LYS A 77 -7.15 -20.24 -6.07
CA LYS A 77 -6.70 -21.27 -5.10
C LYS A 77 -5.84 -22.37 -5.71
N ASP A 78 -6.01 -22.67 -6.99
CA ASP A 78 -5.29 -23.73 -7.70
C ASP A 78 -4.07 -23.18 -8.48
N LEU A 79 -3.82 -21.87 -8.42
CA LEU A 79 -2.63 -21.26 -9.04
C LEU A 79 -1.36 -21.67 -8.29
N PRO A 80 -0.23 -21.77 -9.00
CA PRO A 80 1.05 -21.98 -8.34
C PRO A 80 1.36 -20.82 -7.40
N GLN A 81 1.91 -21.13 -6.22
CA GLN A 81 2.25 -20.12 -5.22
C GLN A 81 3.35 -19.15 -5.70
N ASP A 82 4.24 -19.60 -6.58
CA ASP A 82 5.26 -18.77 -7.24
C ASP A 82 4.91 -18.63 -8.72
N ILE A 83 4.19 -17.56 -9.05
CA ILE A 83 3.79 -17.23 -10.42
C ILE A 83 4.97 -16.56 -11.12
N ARG A 84 5.32 -17.04 -12.33
CA ARG A 84 6.45 -16.54 -13.13
C ARG A 84 7.76 -16.53 -12.31
N PRO A 85 8.25 -17.69 -11.86
CA PRO A 85 9.52 -17.77 -11.13
C PRO A 85 10.71 -17.29 -11.98
N ASP A 86 10.54 -17.22 -13.29
CA ASP A 86 11.51 -16.73 -14.26
C ASP A 86 11.73 -15.22 -14.17
N ILE A 87 10.73 -14.41 -13.80
CA ILE A 87 10.88 -12.94 -13.83
C ILE A 87 11.39 -12.35 -12.51
N PRO A 88 12.16 -11.26 -12.56
CA PRO A 88 12.47 -10.42 -11.40
C PRO A 88 11.20 -9.82 -10.78
N LYS A 89 11.15 -9.75 -9.46
CA LYS A 89 10.03 -9.18 -8.69
C LYS A 89 10.57 -8.19 -7.67
N LEU A 90 9.89 -7.05 -7.51
CA LEU A 90 10.21 -6.04 -6.50
C LEU A 90 9.00 -5.85 -5.59
N MET A 91 9.23 -5.88 -4.28
CA MET A 91 8.24 -5.54 -3.27
C MET A 91 8.80 -4.43 -2.38
N ILE A 92 8.13 -3.27 -2.37
CA ILE A 92 8.50 -2.13 -1.53
C ILE A 92 7.51 -2.06 -0.36
N ILE A 93 8.03 -2.02 0.87
CA ILE A 93 7.21 -2.13 2.09
C ILE A 93 7.50 -0.98 3.06
N PRO A 94 6.55 -0.07 3.27
CA PRO A 94 6.63 0.91 4.35
C PRO A 94 6.54 0.26 5.73
N SER A 95 7.53 0.52 6.59
CA SER A 95 7.62 -0.06 7.95
C SER A 95 6.49 0.38 8.89
N ALA A 96 5.84 1.52 8.62
CA ALA A 96 4.75 2.05 9.42
C ALA A 96 3.36 1.89 8.76
N ASP A 97 3.21 1.00 7.76
CA ASP A 97 1.90 0.67 7.18
C ASP A 97 1.19 -0.46 7.96
N PRO A 98 0.06 -0.16 8.62
CA PRO A 98 -0.72 -1.17 9.35
C PRO A 98 -1.48 -2.15 8.45
N ALA A 99 -1.63 -1.85 7.15
CA ALA A 99 -2.37 -2.70 6.22
C ALA A 99 -1.54 -3.88 5.70
N ILE A 100 -0.20 -3.81 5.79
CA ILE A 100 0.72 -4.83 5.28
C ILE A 100 1.55 -5.39 6.45
N PRO A 101 1.09 -6.45 7.13
CA PRO A 101 1.85 -7.07 8.22
C PRO A 101 3.21 -7.58 7.76
N ALA A 102 4.23 -7.44 8.61
CA ALA A 102 5.59 -7.90 8.30
C ALA A 102 5.68 -9.40 7.99
N ALA A 103 4.74 -10.20 8.49
CA ALA A 103 4.65 -11.62 8.17
C ALA A 103 4.41 -11.88 6.67
N LEU A 104 3.73 -10.99 5.94
CA LEU A 104 3.51 -11.11 4.50
C LEU A 104 4.83 -10.96 3.73
N ALA A 105 5.65 -9.99 4.10
CA ALA A 105 6.98 -9.78 3.52
C ALA A 105 7.87 -11.02 3.68
N VAL A 106 7.96 -11.52 4.92
CA VAL A 106 8.75 -12.70 5.27
C VAL A 106 8.25 -13.94 4.52
N HIS A 107 6.94 -14.04 4.30
CA HIS A 107 6.37 -15.12 3.50
C HIS A 107 6.76 -15.00 2.03
N ALA A 108 6.69 -13.79 1.46
CA ALA A 108 7.07 -13.53 0.08
C ALA A 108 8.54 -13.91 -0.19
N GLU A 109 9.48 -13.48 0.66
CA GLU A 109 10.91 -13.83 0.55
C GLU A 109 11.16 -15.35 0.61
N LYS A 110 10.38 -16.07 1.43
CA LYS A 110 10.52 -17.52 1.59
C LYS A 110 9.91 -18.34 0.44
N LYS A 111 8.95 -17.78 -0.29
CA LYS A 111 8.12 -18.53 -1.25
C LYS A 111 8.35 -18.15 -2.70
N LEU A 112 8.73 -16.90 -2.96
CA LEU A 112 8.86 -16.38 -4.33
C LEU A 112 10.32 -16.40 -4.76
N LYS A 113 10.58 -16.86 -5.99
CA LYS A 113 11.90 -16.74 -6.61
C LYS A 113 12.10 -15.37 -7.21
N ASN A 114 13.36 -14.95 -7.28
CA ASN A 114 13.80 -13.68 -7.88
C ASN A 114 13.07 -12.45 -7.32
N ILE A 115 12.70 -12.50 -6.04
CA ILE A 115 12.11 -11.36 -5.33
C ILE A 115 13.18 -10.56 -4.59
N GLU A 116 13.10 -9.24 -4.74
CA GLU A 116 13.80 -8.26 -3.92
C GLU A 116 12.76 -7.57 -3.04
N VAL A 117 12.96 -7.60 -1.73
CA VAL A 117 12.10 -6.89 -0.76
C VAL A 117 12.88 -5.72 -0.18
N VAL A 118 12.32 -4.52 -0.34
CA VAL A 118 12.91 -3.27 0.14
C VAL A 118 12.01 -2.66 1.19
N TRP A 119 12.55 -2.40 2.37
CA TRP A 119 11.85 -1.76 3.48
C TRP A 119 12.12 -0.25 3.48
N ILE A 120 11.05 0.54 3.56
CA ILE A 120 11.13 1.98 3.77
C ILE A 120 10.95 2.25 5.27
N GLU A 121 12.05 2.62 5.90
CA GLU A 121 12.15 2.81 7.34
C GLU A 121 11.59 4.17 7.80
N GLY A 122 11.08 4.20 9.03
CA GLY A 122 10.58 5.41 9.67
C GLY A 122 9.11 5.71 9.36
N LEU A 123 8.71 6.97 9.56
CA LEU A 123 7.32 7.39 9.34
C LEU A 123 7.02 7.45 7.83
N CYS A 124 6.58 6.33 7.28
CA CYS A 124 5.96 6.17 5.97
C CYS A 124 4.86 5.11 6.10
N GLY A 125 3.63 5.49 5.77
CA GLY A 125 2.45 4.67 5.91
C GLY A 125 2.00 4.07 4.58
N HIS A 126 0.69 3.92 4.43
CA HIS A 126 0.09 3.18 3.32
C HIS A 126 0.37 3.76 1.93
N TRP A 127 0.49 5.09 1.81
CA TRP A 127 0.59 5.76 0.50
C TRP A 127 2.03 6.07 0.16
N VAL A 128 2.86 5.03 0.17
CA VAL A 128 4.32 5.11 0.03
C VAL A 128 4.78 6.00 -1.13
N GLN A 129 4.10 5.94 -2.28
CA GLN A 129 4.44 6.73 -3.48
C GLN A 129 4.17 8.23 -3.31
N LEU A 130 3.17 8.61 -2.50
CA LEU A 130 2.86 10.00 -2.19
C LEU A 130 3.67 10.50 -0.98
N GLU A 131 3.93 9.62 -0.03
CA GLU A 131 4.65 9.94 1.21
C GLU A 131 6.16 10.04 0.99
N ARG A 132 6.73 9.16 0.16
CA ARG A 132 8.18 9.09 -0.12
C ARG A 132 8.42 9.00 -1.64
N PRO A 133 8.01 10.01 -2.43
CA PRO A 133 8.06 9.92 -3.89
C PRO A 133 9.48 9.74 -4.42
N GLN A 134 10.46 10.54 -3.95
CA GLN A 134 11.85 10.46 -4.44
C GLN A 134 12.53 9.14 -4.07
N GLU A 135 12.23 8.60 -2.89
CA GLU A 135 12.77 7.32 -2.45
C GLU A 135 12.14 6.16 -3.23
N SER A 136 10.82 6.19 -3.44
CA SER A 136 10.10 5.22 -4.27
C SER A 136 10.60 5.23 -5.71
N GLU A 137 10.75 6.42 -6.31
CA GLU A 137 11.27 6.61 -7.66
C GLU A 137 12.70 6.07 -7.78
N LYS A 138 13.58 6.40 -6.82
CA LYS A 138 14.96 5.90 -6.80
C LYS A 138 15.01 4.37 -6.74
N ILE A 139 14.27 3.76 -5.82
CA ILE A 139 14.25 2.29 -5.64
C ILE A 139 13.79 1.60 -6.94
N VAL A 140 12.67 2.07 -7.51
CA VAL A 140 12.13 1.49 -8.75
C VAL A 140 13.07 1.74 -9.92
N GLY A 141 13.61 2.95 -10.06
CA GLY A 141 14.53 3.31 -11.14
C GLY A 141 15.81 2.48 -11.13
N GLU A 142 16.48 2.41 -9.98
CA GLU A 142 17.70 1.59 -9.82
C GLU A 142 17.40 0.11 -10.06
N TRP A 143 16.24 -0.40 -9.64
CA TRP A 143 15.84 -1.77 -9.90
C TRP A 143 15.60 -2.03 -11.39
N VAL A 144 14.84 -1.16 -12.06
CA VAL A 144 14.59 -1.27 -13.51
C VAL A 144 15.89 -1.20 -14.29
N GLU A 145 16.79 -0.27 -13.98
CA GLU A 145 18.09 -0.16 -14.67
C GLU A 145 18.92 -1.44 -14.55
N ARG A 146 18.97 -2.05 -13.36
CA ARG A 146 19.68 -3.32 -13.15
C ARG A 146 19.13 -4.46 -14.02
N PHE A 147 17.81 -4.54 -14.20
CA PHE A 147 17.20 -5.63 -14.96
C PHE A 147 17.03 -5.31 -16.46
N ALA A 148 16.87 -4.04 -16.85
CA ALA A 148 16.87 -3.64 -18.25
C ALA A 148 18.24 -3.84 -18.92
N ALA A 149 19.33 -3.60 -18.17
CA ALA A 149 20.70 -3.84 -18.66
C ALA A 149 21.01 -5.34 -18.92
N ASN A 150 20.18 -6.25 -18.42
CA ASN A 150 20.36 -7.70 -18.52
C ASN A 150 19.44 -8.35 -19.58
N ASP A 151 18.87 -7.56 -20.50
CA ASP A 151 18.13 -8.03 -21.69
C ASP A 151 16.88 -8.90 -21.40
N TRP A 152 16.21 -8.64 -20.27
CA TRP A 152 15.00 -9.35 -19.82
C TRP A 152 13.72 -9.05 -20.64
N THR A 153 13.84 -8.34 -21.75
CA THR A 153 12.75 -7.97 -22.66
C THR A 153 12.51 -8.97 -23.80
N GLN A 154 13.12 -10.17 -23.74
CA GLN A 154 12.96 -11.24 -24.75
C GLN A 154 11.79 -12.16 -24.41
#